data_AF-M2UMQ1-F1
#
_entry.id   AF-M2UMQ1-F1
#
_cell.length_a   1.000
_cell.length_b   1.000
_cell.length_c   1.000
_cell.angle_alpha   90.00
_cell.angle_beta   90.00
_cell.angle_gamma   90.00
#
_symmetry.space_group_name_H-M   'P 1'
#
loop_
_entity.id
_entity.type
_entity.pdbx_description
1 polymer ?
#
loop_
_entity_poly.entity_id
_entity_poly.type
_entity_poly.pdbx_seq_one_letter_code
_entity_poly.pdbx_strand_id
1 'polypeptide(L)'
;MKPVQGAFNEELSEKYAEINKKIWGIKSNLIFLNTKNITTQRDANRSTYCRETAAVTIQDAINRMAYMDGKDHVIITPYHAQVMMLRRQRDYAVMVAHSTRKNALAKKLLDIEIVTIDSFMGKDRASVTVDTVGAVGHLFEFERTIVATTRARTSCQLVGPTMEYTAPNSKIKQSHPLTQAIRYMNKKKWIRLLEFSEIRGMEPYRTAMMAAGLGEECEVQVYVKASTIADVIYGEADHDPVDLEIIARMKEIKPNTTKA
;
A
#
# COMPACT_ATOMS: atom_id res chain seq x y z
N MET A 1 -6.19 -14.62 -28.15
CA MET A 1 -5.37 -13.45 -28.54
C MET A 1 -3.91 -13.89 -28.57
N LYS A 2 -3.21 -13.69 -29.69
CA LYS A 2 -1.74 -13.79 -29.70
C LYS A 2 -1.20 -12.43 -29.23
N PRO A 3 -0.27 -12.37 -28.26
CA PRO A 3 0.36 -11.12 -27.88
C PRO A 3 1.09 -10.52 -29.09
N VAL A 4 1.01 -9.20 -29.26
CA VAL A 4 1.74 -8.49 -30.31
C VAL A 4 3.24 -8.60 -29.99
N GLN A 5 4.01 -9.18 -30.91
CA GLN A 5 5.48 -9.29 -30.78
C GLN A 5 6.08 -7.89 -30.56
N GLY A 6 6.89 -7.72 -29.51
CA GLY A 6 7.52 -6.44 -29.17
C GLY A 6 6.65 -5.45 -28.39
N ALA A 7 5.37 -5.76 -28.10
CA ALA A 7 4.53 -4.89 -27.27
C ALA A 7 4.86 -4.95 -25.77
N PHE A 8 5.53 -6.02 -25.33
CA PHE A 8 5.97 -6.18 -23.94
C PHE A 8 7.46 -5.85 -23.82
N ASN A 9 7.77 -4.82 -23.04
CA ASN A 9 9.14 -4.55 -22.62
C ASN A 9 9.46 -5.46 -21.43
N GLU A 10 10.11 -6.60 -21.72
CA GLU A 10 10.46 -7.62 -20.72
C GLU A 10 11.41 -7.08 -19.65
N GLU A 11 12.42 -6.30 -20.06
CA GLU A 11 13.39 -5.69 -19.14
C GLU A 11 12.70 -4.75 -18.15
N LEU A 12 11.81 -3.89 -18.64
CA LEU A 12 11.04 -2.98 -17.81
C LEU A 12 10.09 -3.76 -16.89
N SER A 13 9.45 -4.82 -17.40
CA SER A 13 8.56 -5.68 -16.60
C SER A 13 9.31 -6.36 -15.45
N GLU A 14 10.51 -6.87 -15.71
CA GLU A 14 11.39 -7.46 -14.70
C GLU A 14 11.84 -6.43 -13.67
N LYS A 15 12.24 -5.23 -14.12
CA LYS A 15 12.58 -4.11 -13.23
C LYS A 15 11.44 -3.80 -12.26
N TYR A 16 10.20 -3.70 -12.75
CA TYR A 16 9.05 -3.40 -11.89
C TYR A 16 8.65 -4.57 -10.98
N ALA A 17 8.85 -5.82 -11.42
CA ALA A 17 8.67 -6.99 -10.57
C ALA A 17 9.68 -7.00 -9.41
N GLU A 18 10.93 -6.61 -9.66
CA GLU A 18 11.95 -6.45 -8.62
C GLU A 18 11.66 -5.29 -7.66
N ILE A 19 11.08 -4.18 -8.14
CA ILE A 19 10.58 -3.10 -7.26
C ILE A 19 9.49 -3.66 -6.32
N ASN A 20 8.51 -4.39 -6.84
CA ASN A 20 7.46 -5.00 -6.01
C ASN A 20 8.03 -6.04 -5.03
N LYS A 21 9.08 -6.77 -5.42
CA LYS A 21 9.80 -7.68 -4.52
C LYS A 21 10.48 -6.94 -3.38
N LYS A 22 11.16 -5.82 -3.65
CA LYS A 22 11.85 -5.02 -2.63
C LYS A 22 10.88 -4.39 -1.63
N ILE A 23 9.72 -3.91 -2.10
CA ILE A 23 8.76 -3.20 -1.24
C ILE A 23 7.86 -4.18 -0.49
N TRP A 24 7.35 -5.21 -1.17
CA TRP A 24 6.28 -6.06 -0.68
C TRP A 24 6.62 -7.56 -0.61
N GLY A 25 7.84 -7.95 -0.98
CA GLY A 25 8.27 -9.35 -1.02
C GLY A 25 7.67 -10.16 -2.17
N ILE A 26 6.99 -9.53 -3.13
CA ILE A 26 6.30 -10.20 -4.24
C ILE A 26 6.97 -9.86 -5.56
N LYS A 27 7.62 -10.86 -6.20
CA LYS A 27 8.20 -10.73 -7.54
C LYS A 27 7.13 -10.94 -8.61
N SER A 28 6.38 -9.89 -8.90
CA SER A 28 5.37 -9.83 -9.97
C SER A 28 5.15 -8.38 -10.36
N ASN A 29 4.81 -8.10 -11.62
CA ASN A 29 4.38 -6.76 -12.04
C ASN A 29 2.89 -6.49 -11.77
N LEU A 30 2.14 -7.50 -11.32
CA LEU A 30 0.78 -7.39 -10.81
C LEU A 30 0.72 -7.88 -9.37
N ILE A 31 0.33 -7.02 -8.44
CA ILE A 31 0.17 -7.37 -7.03
C ILE A 31 -1.13 -6.82 -6.45
N PHE A 32 -1.60 -7.44 -5.36
CA PHE A 32 -2.73 -6.96 -4.57
C PHE A 32 -2.29 -6.74 -3.12
N LEU A 33 -2.41 -5.52 -2.62
CA LEU A 33 -2.23 -5.14 -1.23
C LEU A 33 -3.59 -5.23 -0.52
N ASN A 34 -3.79 -6.36 0.16
CA ASN A 34 -5.07 -6.73 0.76
C ASN A 34 -5.22 -6.10 2.14
N THR A 35 -6.04 -5.08 2.25
CA THR A 35 -6.32 -4.36 3.51
C THR A 35 -7.49 -5.03 4.24
N LYS A 36 -7.21 -5.63 5.40
CA LYS A 36 -8.23 -6.33 6.20
C LYS A 36 -8.91 -5.37 7.17
N ASN A 37 -10.19 -5.59 7.45
CA ASN A 37 -10.98 -4.87 8.47
C ASN A 37 -10.98 -3.34 8.28
N ILE A 38 -11.18 -2.87 7.05
CA ILE A 38 -11.24 -1.44 6.77
C ILE A 38 -12.64 -0.88 7.05
N THR A 39 -12.70 0.43 7.29
CA THR A 39 -13.97 1.15 7.40
C THR A 39 -14.11 2.18 6.28
N THR A 40 -15.13 2.03 5.45
CA THR A 40 -15.47 3.04 4.44
C THR A 40 -16.35 4.13 5.04
N GLN A 41 -16.11 5.37 4.63
CA GLN A 41 -16.84 6.57 5.05
C GLN A 41 -17.35 7.31 3.81
N ARG A 42 -18.27 8.25 4.00
CA ARG A 42 -18.78 9.11 2.93
C ARG A 42 -18.60 10.58 3.28
N ASP A 43 -18.25 11.39 2.30
CA ASP A 43 -18.24 12.84 2.44
C ASP A 43 -19.66 13.43 2.38
N ALA A 44 -19.77 14.75 2.50
CA ALA A 44 -21.06 15.47 2.42
C ALA A 44 -21.79 15.25 1.08
N ASN A 45 -21.05 14.96 0.01
CA ASN A 45 -21.58 14.67 -1.33
C ASN A 45 -21.87 13.18 -1.54
N ARG A 46 -21.81 12.36 -0.48
CA ARG A 46 -22.00 10.91 -0.49
C ARG A 46 -20.95 10.14 -1.30
N SER A 47 -19.82 10.75 -1.63
CA SER A 47 -18.67 10.10 -2.26
C SER A 47 -17.88 9.31 -1.22
N THR A 48 -17.47 8.08 -1.55
CA THR A 48 -16.87 7.15 -0.60
C THR A 48 -15.36 7.37 -0.46
N TYR A 49 -14.83 7.24 0.75
CA TYR A 49 -13.39 7.20 1.02
C TYR A 49 -13.07 6.21 2.13
N CYS A 50 -11.81 5.80 2.22
CA CYS A 50 -11.29 4.93 3.28
C CYS A 50 -9.87 5.37 3.62
N ARG A 51 -9.62 5.59 4.92
CA ARG A 51 -8.34 6.15 5.39
C ARG A 51 -7.25 5.10 5.34
N GLU A 52 -7.62 3.85 5.65
CA GLU A 52 -6.75 2.68 5.71
C GLU A 52 -6.18 2.33 4.34
N THR A 53 -7.03 2.28 3.31
CA THR A 53 -6.58 2.05 1.93
C THR A 53 -5.77 3.23 1.41
N ALA A 54 -6.14 4.47 1.74
CA ALA A 54 -5.34 5.64 1.38
C ALA A 54 -3.93 5.56 2.00
N ALA A 55 -3.82 5.18 3.29
CA ALA A 55 -2.54 5.06 3.99
C ALA A 55 -1.62 4.04 3.33
N VAL A 56 -2.17 2.87 2.99
CA VAL A 56 -1.44 1.84 2.24
C VAL A 56 -1.02 2.36 0.87
N THR A 57 -1.93 2.98 0.13
CA THR A 57 -1.68 3.52 -1.22
C THR A 57 -0.58 4.60 -1.22
N ILE A 58 -0.54 5.48 -0.22
CA ILE A 58 0.50 6.51 -0.13
C ILE A 58 1.82 5.95 0.41
N GLN A 59 1.79 5.04 1.38
CA GLN A 59 3.00 4.35 1.84
C GLN A 59 3.67 3.59 0.69
N ASP A 60 2.85 2.93 -0.11
CA ASP A 60 3.25 2.26 -1.32
C ASP A 60 3.94 3.21 -2.31
N ALA A 61 3.30 4.35 -2.60
CA ALA A 61 3.89 5.39 -3.45
C ALA A 61 5.23 5.90 -2.91
N ILE A 62 5.33 6.20 -1.61
CA ILE A 62 6.56 6.65 -0.94
C ILE A 62 7.70 5.64 -1.18
N ASN A 63 7.44 4.35 -0.95
CA ASN A 63 8.43 3.31 -1.11
C ASN A 63 8.85 3.15 -2.59
N ARG A 64 7.92 3.29 -3.53
CA ARG A 64 8.22 3.23 -4.98
C ARG A 64 9.08 4.39 -5.45
N MET A 65 8.91 5.60 -4.92
CA MET A 65 9.67 6.79 -5.35
C MET A 65 11.18 6.68 -5.09
N ALA A 66 11.61 5.71 -4.26
CA ALA A 66 13.02 5.34 -4.13
C ALA A 66 13.61 4.71 -5.40
N TYR A 67 12.79 4.11 -6.27
CA TYR A 67 13.22 3.31 -7.43
C TYR A 67 12.73 3.85 -8.78
N MET A 68 11.81 4.81 -8.78
CA MET A 68 11.25 5.41 -9.99
C MET A 68 10.96 6.91 -9.81
N ASP A 69 10.54 7.58 -10.89
CA ASP A 69 10.09 8.97 -10.86
C ASP A 69 8.56 9.04 -10.70
N GLY A 70 8.08 10.10 -10.05
CA GLY A 70 6.65 10.31 -9.80
C GLY A 70 5.81 10.41 -11.07
N LYS A 71 6.35 11.06 -12.11
CA LYS A 71 5.70 11.21 -13.43
C LYS A 71 5.37 9.86 -14.11
N ASP A 72 6.08 8.80 -13.76
CA ASP A 72 5.89 7.46 -14.31
C ASP A 72 4.84 6.64 -13.53
N HIS A 73 4.32 7.21 -12.44
CA HIS A 73 3.31 6.61 -11.58
C HIS A 73 2.04 7.45 -11.52
N VAL A 74 0.89 6.77 -11.47
CA VAL A 74 -0.42 7.40 -11.22
C VAL A 74 -1.16 6.57 -10.19
N ILE A 75 -1.91 7.26 -9.35
CA ILE A 75 -2.86 6.65 -8.42
C ILE A 75 -4.26 6.97 -8.93
N ILE A 76 -5.02 5.91 -9.22
CA ILE A 76 -6.40 6.04 -9.68
C ILE A 76 -7.36 5.42 -8.67
N THR A 77 -8.54 6.01 -8.56
CA THR A 77 -9.60 5.53 -7.66
C THR A 77 -10.97 5.82 -8.26
N PRO A 78 -12.02 5.05 -7.95
CA PRO A 78 -13.38 5.34 -8.42
C PRO A 78 -14.01 6.58 -7.77
N TYR A 79 -13.54 7.01 -6.60
CA TYR A 79 -14.25 8.02 -5.79
C TYR A 79 -13.51 9.34 -5.68
N HIS A 80 -14.24 10.44 -5.91
CA HIS A 80 -13.72 11.78 -5.75
C HIS A 80 -13.27 12.07 -4.30
N ALA A 81 -14.03 11.64 -3.29
CA ALA A 81 -13.62 11.79 -1.89
C ALA A 81 -12.29 11.06 -1.59
N GLN A 82 -12.06 9.90 -2.20
CA GLN A 82 -10.79 9.21 -2.07
C GLN A 82 -9.64 9.97 -2.75
N VAL A 83 -9.86 10.61 -3.91
CA VAL A 83 -8.86 11.49 -4.52
C VAL A 83 -8.43 12.59 -3.54
N MET A 84 -9.39 13.22 -2.86
CA MET A 84 -9.08 14.26 -1.87
C MET A 84 -8.31 13.70 -0.68
N MET A 85 -8.70 12.52 -0.16
CA MET A 85 -7.99 11.84 0.92
C MET A 85 -6.54 11.50 0.55
N LEU A 86 -6.33 10.93 -0.64
CA LEU A 86 -5.02 10.55 -1.16
C LEU A 86 -4.12 11.77 -1.37
N ARG A 87 -4.64 12.86 -1.95
CA ARG A 87 -3.89 14.12 -2.11
C ARG A 87 -3.48 14.69 -0.76
N ARG A 88 -4.40 14.72 0.20
CA ARG A 88 -4.12 15.17 1.57
C ARG A 88 -3.01 14.34 2.22
N GLN A 89 -3.00 13.01 2.04
CA GLN A 89 -1.93 12.16 2.57
C GLN A 89 -0.60 12.34 1.83
N ARG A 90 -0.61 12.48 0.50
CA ARG A 90 0.57 12.83 -0.29
C ARG A 90 1.18 14.15 0.17
N ASP A 91 0.37 15.18 0.33
CA ASP A 91 0.85 16.53 0.69
C ASP A 91 1.48 16.54 2.10
N TYR A 92 0.94 15.75 3.02
CA TYR A 92 1.58 15.53 4.32
C TYR A 92 2.91 14.77 4.18
N ALA A 93 2.98 13.72 3.36
CA ALA A 93 4.23 13.01 3.10
C ALA A 93 5.30 13.91 2.47
N VAL A 94 4.89 14.82 1.58
CA VAL A 94 5.74 15.87 0.98
C VAL A 94 6.26 16.81 2.05
N MET A 95 5.39 17.30 2.94
CA MET A 95 5.79 18.16 4.07
C MET A 95 6.80 17.47 4.99
N VAL A 96 6.57 16.20 5.35
CA VAL A 96 7.50 15.40 6.17
C VAL A 96 8.82 15.17 5.44
N ALA A 97 8.79 14.90 4.13
CA ALA A 97 10.00 14.78 3.33
C ALA A 97 10.80 16.09 3.32
N HIS A 98 10.15 17.25 3.21
CA HIS A 98 10.81 18.54 3.31
C HIS A 98 11.41 18.80 4.69
N SER A 99 10.66 18.55 5.77
CA SER A 99 11.16 18.77 7.15
C SER A 99 12.34 17.86 7.50
N THR A 100 12.42 16.68 6.88
CA THR A 100 13.53 15.73 7.01
C THR A 100 14.61 15.89 5.93
N ARG A 101 14.61 17.02 5.19
CA ARG A 101 15.59 17.36 4.14
C ARG A 101 15.64 16.37 2.95
N LYS A 102 14.60 15.56 2.74
CA LYS A 102 14.43 14.64 1.60
C LYS A 102 13.75 15.33 0.41
N ASN A 103 14.30 16.44 -0.06
CA ASN A 103 13.67 17.28 -1.11
C ASN A 103 13.46 16.54 -2.45
N ALA A 104 14.33 15.59 -2.80
CA ALA A 104 14.17 14.78 -4.01
C ALA A 104 12.92 13.88 -3.94
N LEU A 105 12.67 13.26 -2.78
CA LEU A 105 11.47 12.46 -2.54
C LEU A 105 10.21 13.35 -2.59
N ALA A 106 10.26 14.51 -1.96
CA ALA A 106 9.16 15.47 -1.96
C ALA A 106 8.75 15.87 -3.39
N LYS A 107 9.73 16.20 -4.25
CA LYS A 107 9.48 16.51 -5.67
C LYS A 107 8.83 15.33 -6.40
N LYS A 108 9.40 14.12 -6.25
CA LYS A 108 8.85 12.91 -6.88
C LYS A 108 7.41 12.64 -6.42
N LEU A 109 7.09 12.82 -5.14
CA LEU A 109 5.74 12.62 -4.63
C LEU A 109 4.76 13.63 -5.24
N LEU A 110 5.14 14.90 -5.38
CA LEU A 110 4.32 15.94 -6.02
C LEU A 110 4.03 15.65 -7.50
N ASP A 111 4.96 15.00 -8.20
CA ASP A 111 4.80 14.62 -9.61
C ASP A 111 3.80 13.47 -9.82
N ILE A 112 3.34 12.79 -8.76
CA ILE A 112 2.34 11.71 -8.86
C ILE A 112 0.96 12.30 -9.15
N GLU A 113 0.40 11.92 -10.29
CA GLU A 113 -0.99 12.23 -10.65
C GLU A 113 -1.94 11.36 -9.79
N ILE A 114 -2.89 12.01 -9.10
CA ILE A 114 -3.93 11.35 -8.29
C ILE A 114 -5.29 11.82 -8.80
N VAL A 115 -6.04 10.91 -9.41
CA VAL A 115 -7.25 11.22 -10.18
C VAL A 115 -8.29 10.10 -10.12
N THR A 116 -9.50 10.37 -10.60
CA THR A 116 -10.50 9.31 -10.77
C THR A 116 -10.21 8.46 -12.01
N ILE A 117 -10.70 7.22 -12.02
CA ILE A 117 -10.58 6.32 -13.19
C ILE A 117 -11.17 6.97 -14.44
N ASP A 118 -12.35 7.58 -14.32
CA ASP A 118 -13.06 8.24 -15.42
C ASP A 118 -12.21 9.40 -16.00
N SER A 119 -11.54 10.17 -15.14
CA SER A 119 -10.67 11.30 -15.55
C SER A 119 -9.35 10.85 -16.20
N PHE A 120 -9.01 9.57 -16.08
CA PHE A 120 -7.78 8.99 -16.61
C PHE A 120 -8.01 8.13 -17.86
N MET A 121 -9.24 8.09 -18.38
CA MET A 121 -9.56 7.40 -19.63
C MET A 121 -8.71 7.92 -20.80
N GLY A 122 -8.17 7.01 -21.60
CA GLY A 122 -7.31 7.34 -22.74
C GLY A 122 -5.86 7.68 -22.40
N LYS A 123 -5.50 7.77 -21.12
CA LYS A 123 -4.11 7.94 -20.66
C LYS A 123 -3.52 6.61 -20.21
N ASP A 124 -2.19 6.55 -20.14
CA ASP A 124 -1.43 5.43 -19.59
C ASP A 124 -0.21 5.91 -18.77
N ARG A 125 0.28 5.03 -17.89
CA ARG A 125 1.54 5.21 -17.14
C ARG A 125 2.31 3.90 -17.09
N ALA A 126 3.60 3.99 -16.77
CA ALA A 126 4.40 2.79 -16.56
C ALA A 126 3.91 1.99 -15.34
N SER A 127 3.63 2.67 -14.23
CA SER A 127 3.09 2.07 -13.01
C SER A 127 1.76 2.70 -12.61
N VAL A 128 0.77 1.89 -12.23
CA VAL A 128 -0.53 2.36 -11.75
C VAL A 128 -0.86 1.69 -10.42
N THR A 129 -1.19 2.49 -9.41
CA THR A 129 -1.87 1.99 -8.21
C THR A 129 -3.37 2.28 -8.32
N VAL A 130 -4.19 1.24 -8.22
CA VAL A 130 -5.65 1.34 -8.17
C VAL A 130 -6.09 1.20 -6.72
N ASP A 131 -6.46 2.31 -6.10
CA ASP A 131 -7.07 2.31 -4.78
C ASP A 131 -8.57 2.04 -4.94
N THR A 132 -8.98 0.83 -4.57
CA THR A 132 -10.35 0.38 -4.73
C THR A 132 -11.28 0.91 -3.65
N VAL A 133 -10.75 1.42 -2.53
CA VAL A 133 -11.46 1.87 -1.33
C VAL A 133 -12.23 0.76 -0.59
N GLY A 134 -12.99 -0.07 -1.31
CA GLY A 134 -13.87 -1.15 -0.84
C GLY A 134 -14.85 -1.55 -1.96
N ALA A 135 -15.66 -2.60 -1.77
CA ALA A 135 -16.67 -3.09 -2.71
C ALA A 135 -17.98 -2.25 -2.70
N VAL A 136 -17.87 -0.93 -2.61
CA VAL A 136 -19.00 0.03 -2.61
C VAL A 136 -18.96 0.81 -3.91
N GLY A 137 -20.08 1.00 -4.63
CA GLY A 137 -20.22 1.94 -5.78
C GLY A 137 -19.87 1.43 -7.20
N HIS A 138 -19.48 2.35 -8.10
CA HIS A 138 -19.43 2.13 -9.56
C HIS A 138 -18.18 1.43 -10.10
N LEU A 139 -17.12 1.22 -9.29
CA LEU A 139 -15.89 0.53 -9.72
C LEU A 139 -16.17 -0.87 -10.35
N PHE A 140 -17.28 -1.49 -9.96
CA PHE A 140 -17.69 -2.84 -10.36
C PHE A 140 -18.58 -2.86 -11.61
N GLU A 141 -18.75 -1.72 -12.26
CA GLU A 141 -19.08 -1.72 -13.68
C GLU A 141 -17.88 -2.36 -14.39
N PHE A 142 -18.14 -3.46 -15.10
CA PHE A 142 -17.14 -4.24 -15.84
C PHE A 142 -16.18 -3.35 -16.64
N GLU A 143 -16.73 -2.32 -17.28
CA GLU A 143 -16.00 -1.33 -18.07
C GLU A 143 -14.97 -0.56 -17.24
N ARG A 144 -15.36 -0.06 -16.04
CA ARG A 144 -14.43 0.68 -15.17
C ARG A 144 -13.32 -0.19 -14.61
N THR A 145 -13.62 -1.45 -14.30
CA THR A 145 -12.60 -2.43 -13.90
C THR A 145 -11.59 -2.68 -15.04
N ILE A 146 -12.07 -2.84 -16.28
CA ILE A 146 -11.19 -3.00 -17.44
C ILE A 146 -10.36 -1.74 -17.65
N VAL A 147 -10.98 -0.56 -17.63
CA VAL A 147 -10.25 0.70 -17.79
C VAL A 147 -9.15 0.76 -16.74
N ALA A 148 -9.47 0.66 -15.45
CA ALA A 148 -8.52 0.76 -14.35
C ALA A 148 -7.35 -0.23 -14.48
N THR A 149 -7.63 -1.49 -14.81
CA THR A 149 -6.61 -2.54 -14.88
C THR A 149 -5.76 -2.51 -16.16
N THR A 150 -6.17 -1.75 -17.18
CA THR A 150 -5.45 -1.60 -18.46
C THR A 150 -4.70 -0.28 -18.59
N ARG A 151 -4.71 0.58 -17.57
CA ARG A 151 -3.97 1.86 -17.57
C ARG A 151 -2.46 1.69 -17.35
N ALA A 152 -2.06 0.56 -16.77
CA ALA A 152 -0.67 0.23 -16.51
C ALA A 152 -0.03 -0.37 -17.75
N ARG A 153 1.02 0.26 -18.27
CA ARG A 153 1.86 -0.32 -19.32
C ARG A 153 2.76 -1.43 -18.80
N THR A 154 3.18 -1.35 -17.54
CA THR A 154 4.21 -2.25 -17.01
C THR A 154 3.85 -2.87 -15.68
N SER A 155 3.43 -2.07 -14.69
CA SER A 155 3.17 -2.55 -13.35
C SER A 155 1.85 -2.02 -12.80
N CYS A 156 1.06 -2.90 -12.19
CA CYS A 156 -0.25 -2.58 -11.63
C CYS A 156 -0.36 -3.09 -10.21
N GLN A 157 -0.80 -2.22 -9.29
CA GLN A 157 -0.98 -2.59 -7.90
C GLN A 157 -2.40 -2.24 -7.47
N LEU A 158 -3.09 -3.23 -6.92
CA LEU A 158 -4.45 -3.06 -6.43
C LEU A 158 -4.40 -2.93 -4.92
N VAL A 159 -5.10 -1.95 -4.36
CA VAL A 159 -5.20 -1.73 -2.91
C VAL A 159 -6.66 -1.84 -2.48
N GLY A 160 -6.94 -2.67 -1.48
CA GLY A 160 -8.28 -2.79 -0.91
C GLY A 160 -8.61 -4.12 -0.22
N PRO A 161 -9.87 -4.34 0.17
CA PRO A 161 -10.27 -5.50 0.96
C PRO A 161 -10.71 -6.67 0.07
N THR A 162 -9.83 -7.65 -0.18
CA THR A 162 -10.13 -8.78 -1.10
C THR A 162 -11.38 -9.58 -0.72
N MET A 163 -11.72 -9.65 0.57
CA MET A 163 -12.90 -10.37 1.06
C MET A 163 -14.20 -9.76 0.56
N GLU A 164 -14.26 -8.44 0.38
CA GLU A 164 -15.46 -7.79 -0.15
C GLU A 164 -15.74 -8.17 -1.61
N TYR A 165 -14.76 -8.74 -2.33
CA TYR A 165 -14.87 -9.20 -3.72
C TYR A 165 -15.06 -10.70 -3.87
N THR A 166 -14.62 -11.48 -2.88
CA THR A 166 -14.48 -12.93 -3.00
C THR A 166 -15.36 -13.71 -2.04
N ALA A 167 -15.90 -13.07 -1.01
CA ALA A 167 -16.79 -13.71 -0.05
C ALA A 167 -18.06 -14.24 -0.75
N PRO A 168 -18.64 -15.36 -0.28
CA PRO A 168 -19.87 -15.92 -0.85
C PRO A 168 -21.06 -14.94 -0.84
N ASN A 169 -21.11 -14.06 0.17
CA ASN A 169 -22.13 -13.03 0.34
C ASN A 169 -21.74 -11.66 -0.27
N SER A 170 -20.68 -11.60 -1.08
CA SER A 170 -20.31 -10.38 -1.80
C SER A 170 -21.45 -9.96 -2.75
N LYS A 171 -21.63 -8.64 -2.89
CA LYS A 171 -22.52 -8.05 -3.90
C LYS A 171 -22.01 -8.26 -5.33
N ILE A 172 -20.73 -8.63 -5.47
CA ILE A 172 -20.08 -8.87 -6.76
C ILE A 172 -20.26 -10.34 -7.14
N LYS A 173 -20.75 -10.59 -8.36
CA LYS A 173 -20.92 -11.96 -8.87
C LYS A 173 -19.58 -12.69 -8.92
N GLN A 174 -19.56 -13.97 -8.57
CA GLN A 174 -18.34 -14.79 -8.60
C GLN A 174 -17.73 -14.96 -10.00
N SER A 175 -18.53 -14.73 -11.05
CA SER A 175 -18.10 -14.69 -12.45
C SER A 175 -17.44 -13.37 -12.85
N HIS A 176 -17.45 -12.34 -12.00
CA HIS A 176 -16.86 -11.04 -12.31
C HIS A 176 -15.34 -11.17 -12.54
N PRO A 177 -14.77 -10.53 -13.57
CA PRO A 177 -13.34 -10.66 -13.88
C PRO A 177 -12.43 -10.28 -12.73
N LEU A 178 -12.78 -9.25 -11.95
CA LEU A 178 -12.01 -8.87 -10.76
C LEU A 178 -11.97 -10.01 -9.73
N THR A 179 -13.09 -10.69 -9.49
CA THR A 179 -13.13 -11.83 -8.58
C THR A 179 -12.27 -12.99 -9.09
N GLN A 180 -12.32 -13.27 -10.40
CA GLN A 180 -11.46 -14.29 -11.01
C GLN A 180 -9.97 -13.90 -10.94
N ALA A 181 -9.64 -12.63 -11.21
CA ALA A 181 -8.29 -12.11 -11.12
C ALA A 181 -7.75 -12.21 -9.69
N ILE A 182 -8.54 -11.84 -8.67
CA ILE A 182 -8.16 -11.96 -7.26
C ILE A 182 -7.90 -13.44 -6.90
N ARG A 183 -8.77 -14.36 -7.31
CA ARG A 183 -8.55 -15.80 -7.10
C ARG A 183 -7.27 -16.29 -7.77
N TYR A 184 -6.98 -15.82 -8.98
CA TYR A 184 -5.74 -16.13 -9.70
C TYR A 184 -4.50 -15.59 -8.98
N MET A 185 -4.52 -14.31 -8.58
CA MET A 185 -3.45 -13.67 -7.81
C MET A 185 -3.20 -14.40 -6.48
N ASN A 186 -4.28 -14.83 -5.80
CA ASN A 186 -4.16 -15.62 -4.57
C ASN A 186 -3.46 -16.97 -4.83
N LYS A 187 -3.85 -17.70 -5.87
CA LYS A 187 -3.20 -18.96 -6.27
C LYS A 187 -1.72 -18.76 -6.61
N LYS A 188 -1.36 -17.61 -7.17
CA LYS A 188 0.02 -17.24 -7.51
C LYS A 188 0.82 -16.62 -6.36
N LYS A 189 0.21 -16.44 -5.19
CA LYS A 189 0.81 -15.75 -4.03
C LYS A 189 1.22 -14.31 -4.35
N TRP A 190 0.45 -13.61 -5.19
CA TRP A 190 0.65 -12.20 -5.55
C TRP A 190 -0.20 -11.24 -4.70
N ILE A 191 -0.70 -11.73 -3.57
CA ILE A 191 -1.48 -10.95 -2.62
C ILE A 191 -0.68 -10.83 -1.33
N ARG A 192 -0.42 -9.60 -0.88
CA ARG A 192 0.13 -9.31 0.44
C ARG A 192 -1.03 -8.92 1.35
N LEU A 193 -1.29 -9.73 2.37
CA LEU A 193 -2.23 -9.37 3.44
C LEU A 193 -1.58 -8.31 4.34
N LEU A 194 -2.29 -7.21 4.57
CA LEU A 194 -1.89 -6.14 5.49
C LEU A 194 -2.83 -6.16 6.69
N GLU A 195 -2.26 -6.46 7.86
CA GLU A 195 -3.00 -6.46 9.12
C GLU A 195 -3.23 -5.02 9.61
N PHE A 196 -4.26 -4.83 10.42
CA PHE A 196 -4.66 -3.51 10.88
C PHE A 196 -3.56 -2.76 11.66
N SER A 197 -2.72 -3.48 12.41
CA SER A 197 -1.56 -2.91 13.09
C SER A 197 -0.50 -2.37 12.13
N GLU A 198 -0.26 -3.08 11.04
CA GLU A 198 0.67 -2.67 9.97
C GLU A 198 0.14 -1.42 9.26
N ILE A 199 -1.16 -1.40 8.93
CA ILE A 199 -1.82 -0.23 8.31
C ILE A 199 -1.78 0.99 9.26
N ARG A 200 -2.07 0.80 10.56
CA ARG A 200 -1.99 1.88 11.55
C ARG A 200 -0.58 2.47 11.68
N GLY A 201 0.46 1.67 11.46
CA GLY A 201 1.85 2.16 11.41
C GLY A 201 2.14 3.03 10.19
N MET A 202 1.33 2.92 9.13
CA MET A 202 1.45 3.69 7.89
C MET A 202 0.64 4.99 7.92
N GLU A 203 -0.36 5.12 8.80
CA GLU A 203 -1.21 6.31 8.88
C GLU A 203 -0.40 7.53 9.37
N PRO A 204 -0.06 8.48 8.48
CA PRO A 204 0.81 9.61 8.85
C PRO A 204 0.10 10.57 9.82
N TYR A 205 -1.24 10.57 9.75
CA TYR A 205 -2.11 11.48 10.49
C TYR A 205 -2.34 11.07 11.93
N ARG A 206 -2.00 9.86 12.36
CA ARG A 206 -2.27 9.45 13.73
C ARG A 206 -1.45 10.27 14.73
N THR A 207 -0.15 10.39 14.47
CA THR A 207 0.76 11.17 15.34
C THR A 207 0.41 12.66 15.33
N ALA A 208 0.08 13.23 14.16
CA ALA A 208 -0.29 14.65 14.04
C ALA A 208 -1.68 14.97 14.61
N MET A 209 -2.67 14.07 14.47
CA MET A 209 -4.00 14.24 15.06
C MET A 209 -3.98 14.05 16.57
N MET A 210 -3.18 13.11 17.10
CA MET A 210 -2.94 12.99 18.54
C MET A 210 -2.23 14.24 19.09
N ALA A 211 -1.19 14.73 18.42
CA ALA A 211 -0.48 15.95 18.82
C ALA A 211 -1.36 17.21 18.77
N ALA A 212 -2.37 17.25 17.90
CA ALA A 212 -3.34 18.33 17.81
C ALA A 212 -4.56 18.16 18.73
N GLY A 213 -4.65 17.09 19.53
CA GLY A 213 -5.78 16.82 20.43
C GLY A 213 -7.09 16.45 19.72
N LEU A 214 -7.01 15.96 18.48
CA LEU A 214 -8.15 15.68 17.61
C LEU A 214 -8.39 14.16 17.37
N GLY A 215 -7.70 13.28 18.10
CA GLY A 215 -7.85 11.82 17.99
C GLY A 215 -8.21 11.18 19.34
N GLU A 216 -9.04 10.14 19.33
CA GLU A 216 -9.34 9.34 20.52
C GLU A 216 -8.10 8.55 20.99
N GLU A 217 -7.85 8.55 22.30
CA GLU A 217 -6.83 7.74 22.96
C GLU A 217 -7.21 6.26 22.88
N CYS A 218 -6.91 5.60 21.77
CA CYS A 218 -6.76 4.15 21.78
C CYS A 218 -5.34 3.83 22.24
N GLU A 219 -5.18 3.29 23.45
CA GLU A 219 -3.97 2.59 23.87
C GLU A 219 -3.53 1.67 22.74
N VAL A 220 -2.42 2.01 22.09
CA VAL A 220 -1.73 1.09 21.21
C VAL A 220 -0.46 0.72 21.92
N GLN A 221 -0.46 -0.50 22.48
CA GLN A 221 0.76 -1.21 22.77
C GLN A 221 1.51 -1.38 21.46
N VAL A 222 2.51 -0.51 21.25
CA VAL A 222 3.45 -0.59 20.15
C VAL A 222 4.38 -1.76 20.45
N TYR A 223 4.04 -2.96 19.99
CA TYR A 223 5.00 -4.06 19.88
C TYR A 223 5.86 -3.83 18.63
N VAL A 224 6.84 -2.93 18.74
CA VAL A 224 7.97 -2.93 17.81
C VAL A 224 9.04 -3.80 18.42
N LYS A 225 9.22 -5.01 17.88
CA LYS A 225 10.40 -5.82 18.19
C LYS A 225 11.58 -5.09 17.56
N ALA A 226 12.38 -4.42 18.39
CA ALA A 226 13.51 -3.59 17.98
C ALA A 226 14.61 -4.33 17.20
N SER A 227 14.52 -5.65 17.04
CA SER A 227 15.55 -6.48 16.41
C SER A 227 15.60 -6.40 14.88
N THR A 228 14.57 -5.94 14.16
CA THR A 228 14.58 -6.04 12.68
C THR A 228 15.20 -4.83 11.97
N ILE A 229 15.48 -3.72 12.67
CA ILE A 229 16.16 -2.55 12.09
C ILE A 229 17.69 -2.65 12.25
N ALA A 230 18.18 -3.31 13.29
CA ALA A 230 19.61 -3.54 13.49
C ALA A 230 20.21 -4.53 12.48
N ASP A 231 19.46 -5.59 12.12
CA ASP A 231 19.90 -6.61 11.14
C ASP A 231 20.04 -6.06 9.71
N VAL A 232 19.39 -4.94 9.40
CA VAL A 232 19.46 -4.28 8.09
C VAL A 232 20.56 -3.21 8.04
N ILE A 233 21.08 -2.78 9.18
CA ILE A 233 22.08 -1.69 9.26
C ILE A 233 23.49 -2.22 9.56
N TYR A 234 23.65 -3.40 10.18
CA TYR A 234 24.96 -3.94 10.58
C TYR A 234 25.37 -5.25 9.89
N GLY A 235 24.73 -5.62 8.77
CA GLY A 235 25.04 -6.86 8.02
C GLY A 235 26.34 -6.85 7.20
N GLU A 236 27.15 -5.78 7.27
CA GLU A 236 28.48 -5.71 6.64
C GLU A 236 29.53 -5.28 7.68
N ALA A 237 29.88 -6.17 8.61
CA ALA A 237 31.14 -6.09 9.35
C ALA A 237 31.51 -7.48 9.88
N ASP A 238 32.61 -8.05 9.35
CA ASP A 238 33.33 -9.17 9.93
C ASP A 238 33.77 -8.84 11.36
N HIS A 239 33.18 -9.45 12.40
CA HIS A 239 33.79 -9.48 13.75
C HIS A 239 33.47 -10.76 14.54
N ASP A 240 34.44 -11.12 15.39
CA ASP A 240 34.70 -12.36 16.14
C ASP A 240 33.56 -12.88 17.07
N PRO A 241 33.46 -14.19 17.38
CA PRO A 241 32.36 -14.82 18.12
C PRO A 241 32.27 -14.51 19.63
N VAL A 242 33.08 -13.60 20.16
CA VAL A 242 33.27 -13.47 21.62
C VAL A 242 32.12 -12.71 22.32
N ASP A 243 31.31 -11.93 21.59
CA ASP A 243 30.28 -11.08 22.21
C ASP A 243 28.87 -11.72 22.34
N LEU A 244 28.69 -12.97 21.92
CA LEU A 244 27.39 -13.67 22.00
C LEU A 244 27.05 -14.22 23.40
N GLU A 245 27.99 -14.23 24.34
CA GLU A 245 27.79 -14.78 25.68
C GLU A 245 26.99 -13.85 26.61
N ILE A 246 26.83 -12.57 26.25
CA ILE A 246 26.13 -11.57 27.09
C ILE A 246 24.60 -11.65 26.93
N ILE A 247 24.09 -12.11 25.78
CA ILE A 247 22.64 -12.12 25.49
C ILE A 247 21.93 -13.34 26.12
N ALA A 248 22.67 -14.40 26.48
CA ALA A 248 22.09 -15.59 27.09
C ALA A 248 21.65 -15.40 28.56
N ARG A 249 22.06 -14.32 29.24
CA ARG A 249 21.80 -14.11 30.68
C ARG A 249 20.57 -13.28 31.05
N MET A 250 19.78 -12.78 30.10
CA MET A 250 18.56 -12.00 30.40
C MET A 250 17.24 -12.81 30.33
N LYS A 251 17.30 -14.14 30.18
CA LYS A 251 16.11 -15.03 30.18
C LYS A 251 15.67 -15.52 31.56
N GLU A 252 16.27 -15.07 32.67
CA GLU A 252 15.96 -15.54 34.03
C GLU A 252 15.40 -14.46 34.98
N ILE A 253 14.45 -13.64 34.54
CA ILE A 253 13.66 -12.83 35.49
C ILE A 253 12.19 -13.18 35.33
N LYS A 254 11.71 -14.10 36.18
CA LYS A 254 10.29 -14.35 36.42
C LYS A 254 9.70 -13.18 37.23
N PRO A 255 8.45 -12.73 36.96
CA PRO A 255 7.80 -11.76 37.82
C PRO A 255 7.44 -12.41 39.16
N ASN A 256 7.94 -11.81 40.24
CA ASN A 256 7.60 -12.14 41.61
C ASN A 256 6.13 -11.80 41.86
N THR A 257 5.33 -12.80 42.24
CA THR A 257 4.12 -12.58 43.03
C THR A 257 4.51 -11.91 44.35
N THR A 258 3.76 -10.89 44.81
CA THR A 258 3.10 -10.81 46.14
C THR A 258 2.48 -9.42 46.39
N LYS A 259 1.16 -9.43 46.63
CA LYS A 259 0.27 -8.63 47.50
C LYS A 259 0.66 -7.21 47.97
N ALA A 260 -0.33 -6.32 47.94
CA ALA A 260 -1.09 -5.92 49.13
C ALA A 260 -2.58 -5.92 48.81
#